data_AF-A0A4V5TJC7-F1
#
_entry.id   AF-A0A4V5TJC7-F1
#
_cell.length_a   1.000
_cell.length_b   1.000
_cell.length_c   1.000
_cell.angle_alpha   90.00
_cell.angle_beta   90.00
_cell.angle_gamma   90.00
#
_symmetry.space_group_name_H-M   'P 1'
#
loop_
_entity.id
_entity.type
_entity.pdbx_description
1 polymer ?
#
loop_
_entity_poly.entity_id
_entity_poly.type
_entity_poly.pdbx_seq_one_letter_code
_entity_poly.pdbx_strand_id
1 'polypeptide(L)'
;MKKKWLLPIFASFMLFSTIQIDNAEAATADEVTETASKYLGIPYAYGGTTTSGLDCSGFTSKVFSDLGIKLNRTSSSQYQQGTEVAKSDLQVGDLLFFNTSGSGISHVAIYIGDGKMIHSQTGKGVSYSDVNDPYYWSSRYIGAKRVAQFDTEQQAEVTKVAAAEVKEAAIDFTVYASRAEVAVQIAKALNLDTSDKNTSFADVKPTYAHAGAIAAVAKLGIFSGDDNGKFNPSSPMTRAQIAKVLVVAFGLEHQGDVMTFADVPENYWATEYISIIASNGITAGKDNGNFGYDEMLKISQLETFIERAKQVNK
;
A
#
# COMPACT_ATOMS: atom_id res chain seq x y z
N MET A 1 -22.83 -25.53 75.51
CA MET A 1 -21.73 -24.81 74.83
C MET A 1 -22.00 -24.76 73.31
N LYS A 2 -22.43 -23.63 72.74
CA LYS A 2 -22.30 -23.33 71.29
C LYS A 2 -22.00 -21.83 71.13
N LYS A 3 -21.16 -21.48 70.16
CA LYS A 3 -20.39 -20.23 70.12
C LYS A 3 -21.12 -19.13 69.33
N LYS A 4 -20.94 -17.86 69.74
CA LYS A 4 -21.21 -16.69 68.87
C LYS A 4 -20.13 -16.64 67.78
N TRP A 5 -20.51 -16.40 66.53
CA TRP A 5 -19.57 -16.10 65.44
C TRP A 5 -19.95 -14.75 64.81
N LEU A 6 -18.96 -13.86 64.75
CA LEU A 6 -18.99 -12.60 64.02
C LEU A 6 -18.68 -12.89 62.55
N LEU A 7 -19.34 -12.19 61.63
CA LEU A 7 -18.99 -12.18 60.21
C LEU A 7 -17.82 -11.19 59.98
N PRO A 8 -16.66 -11.63 59.47
CA PRO A 8 -15.63 -10.73 58.96
C PRO A 8 -15.93 -10.35 57.50
N ILE A 9 -15.73 -9.07 57.16
CA ILE A 9 -15.74 -8.58 55.78
C ILE A 9 -14.43 -9.01 55.11
N PHE A 10 -14.50 -9.89 54.12
CA PHE A 10 -13.34 -10.25 53.30
C PHE A 10 -13.16 -9.23 52.16
N ALA A 11 -12.20 -8.32 52.32
CA ALA A 11 -11.65 -7.57 51.20
C ALA A 11 -10.75 -8.51 50.38
N SER A 12 -11.17 -8.85 49.16
CA SER A 12 -10.40 -9.73 48.27
C SER A 12 -9.27 -8.97 47.59
N PHE A 13 -8.02 -9.28 47.95
CA PHE A 13 -6.83 -8.72 47.34
C PHE A 13 -6.35 -9.66 46.22
N MET A 14 -6.77 -9.39 44.97
CA MET A 14 -6.29 -10.15 43.80
C MET A 14 -4.92 -9.63 43.34
N LEU A 15 -3.89 -10.45 43.52
CA LEU A 15 -2.60 -10.28 42.86
C LEU A 15 -2.73 -10.67 41.39
N PHE A 16 -2.59 -9.70 40.49
CA PHE A 16 -2.39 -9.98 39.06
C PHE A 16 -0.90 -10.10 38.79
N SER A 17 -0.42 -11.33 38.55
CA SER A 17 0.87 -11.55 37.90
C SER A 17 0.75 -11.16 36.42
N THR A 18 1.46 -10.12 36.02
CA THR A 18 1.58 -9.74 34.60
C THR A 18 2.37 -10.80 33.84
N ILE A 19 1.71 -11.46 32.90
CA ILE A 19 2.39 -12.32 31.92
C ILE A 19 3.13 -11.38 30.96
N GLN A 20 4.46 -11.47 30.90
CA GLN A 20 5.21 -10.94 29.76
C GLN A 20 4.93 -11.83 28.55
N ILE A 21 4.32 -11.26 27.52
CA ILE A 21 4.18 -11.88 26.20
C ILE A 21 5.04 -11.03 25.25
N ASP A 22 6.14 -11.60 24.78
CA ASP A 22 6.92 -11.03 23.69
C ASP A 22 6.11 -11.18 22.40
N ASN A 23 5.42 -10.11 21.99
CA ASN A 23 4.73 -10.06 20.71
C ASN A 23 5.74 -9.79 19.60
N ALA A 24 5.95 -10.76 18.71
CA ALA A 24 6.55 -10.49 17.41
C ALA A 24 5.56 -9.66 16.57
N GLU A 25 6.03 -8.61 15.91
CA GLU A 25 5.21 -7.78 15.02
C GLU A 25 4.62 -8.62 13.88
N ALA A 26 3.32 -8.47 13.64
CA ALA A 26 2.67 -9.05 12.48
C ALA A 26 2.93 -8.13 11.28
N ALA A 27 3.63 -8.65 10.29
CA ALA A 27 3.93 -7.90 9.06
C ALA A 27 2.65 -7.45 8.34
N THR A 28 2.76 -6.42 7.50
CA THR A 28 1.62 -5.94 6.69
C THR A 28 1.59 -6.56 5.29
N ALA A 29 0.43 -6.51 4.62
CA ALA A 29 0.29 -6.95 3.22
C ALA A 29 1.27 -6.23 2.26
N ASP A 30 1.45 -4.92 2.46
CA ASP A 30 2.38 -4.12 1.66
C ASP A 30 3.84 -4.53 1.94
N GLU A 31 4.18 -4.77 3.21
CA GLU A 31 5.50 -5.24 3.64
C GLU A 31 5.84 -6.64 3.12
N VAL A 32 4.85 -7.55 3.02
CA VAL A 32 5.01 -8.85 2.34
C VAL A 32 5.40 -8.65 0.88
N THR A 33 4.74 -7.71 0.19
CA THR A 33 4.97 -7.45 -1.24
C THR A 33 6.31 -6.75 -1.48
N GLU A 34 6.66 -5.77 -0.65
CA GLU A 34 7.96 -5.08 -0.69
C GLU A 34 9.10 -6.06 -0.38
N THR A 35 8.95 -6.87 0.67
CA THR A 35 9.97 -7.86 1.07
C THR A 35 10.13 -8.94 0.02
N ALA A 36 9.05 -9.40 -0.61
CA ALA A 36 9.14 -10.29 -1.76
C ALA A 36 9.84 -9.64 -2.97
N SER A 37 9.58 -8.34 -3.21
CA SER A 37 10.16 -7.58 -4.32
C SER A 37 11.68 -7.43 -4.23
N LYS A 38 12.26 -7.39 -3.01
CA LYS A 38 13.72 -7.32 -2.77
C LYS A 38 14.49 -8.48 -3.42
N TYR A 39 13.81 -9.58 -3.76
CA TYR A 39 14.42 -10.76 -4.37
C TYR A 39 14.28 -10.85 -5.89
N LEU A 40 13.58 -9.91 -6.55
CA LEU A 40 13.33 -9.94 -8.00
C LEU A 40 14.63 -10.12 -8.82
N GLY A 41 14.55 -10.98 -9.84
CA GLY A 41 15.67 -11.27 -10.73
C GLY A 41 16.71 -12.26 -10.19
N ILE A 42 16.66 -12.66 -8.91
CA ILE A 42 17.56 -13.69 -8.38
C ILE A 42 17.33 -15.01 -9.15
N PRO A 43 18.38 -15.63 -9.71
CA PRO A 43 18.23 -16.84 -10.53
C PRO A 43 17.57 -18.01 -9.79
N TYR A 44 16.87 -18.84 -10.56
CA TYR A 44 16.34 -20.09 -10.03
C TYR A 44 17.47 -21.11 -9.86
N ALA A 45 17.61 -21.66 -8.65
CA ALA A 45 18.49 -22.79 -8.38
C ALA A 45 17.71 -23.85 -7.59
N TYR A 46 17.63 -25.08 -8.11
CA TYR A 46 16.94 -26.18 -7.44
C TYR A 46 17.62 -26.50 -6.09
N GLY A 47 16.87 -26.49 -4.99
CA GLY A 47 17.43 -26.61 -3.65
C GLY A 47 18.03 -25.31 -3.09
N GLY A 48 18.02 -24.20 -3.84
CA GLY A 48 18.60 -22.92 -3.46
C GLY A 48 17.82 -22.16 -2.38
N THR A 49 18.55 -21.55 -1.45
CA THR A 49 18.04 -20.80 -0.28
C THR A 49 18.74 -19.45 -0.05
N THR A 50 19.55 -18.98 -1.01
CA THR A 50 20.44 -17.83 -0.85
C THR A 50 20.31 -16.87 -2.04
N THR A 51 20.83 -15.64 -1.92
CA THR A 51 20.73 -14.64 -2.99
C THR A 51 21.54 -14.98 -4.26
N SER A 52 22.40 -15.99 -4.22
CA SER A 52 23.04 -16.58 -5.41
C SER A 52 22.13 -17.55 -6.18
N GLY A 53 21.02 -17.98 -5.59
CA GLY A 53 20.01 -18.79 -6.25
C GLY A 53 18.93 -19.32 -5.30
N LEU A 54 17.66 -19.20 -5.70
CA LEU A 54 16.49 -19.60 -4.93
C LEU A 54 15.61 -20.57 -5.73
N ASP A 55 15.16 -21.69 -5.14
CA ASP A 55 13.97 -22.38 -5.67
C ASP A 55 12.68 -21.73 -5.17
N CYS A 56 11.53 -22.13 -5.71
CA CYS A 56 10.23 -21.57 -5.36
C CYS A 56 9.95 -21.59 -3.85
N SER A 57 10.24 -22.70 -3.17
CA SER A 57 10.04 -22.84 -1.71
C SER A 57 11.15 -22.22 -0.87
N GLY A 58 12.37 -22.10 -1.40
CA GLY A 58 13.47 -21.36 -0.79
C GLY A 58 13.22 -19.86 -0.82
N PHE A 59 12.66 -19.35 -1.92
CA PHE A 59 12.18 -17.97 -2.06
C PHE A 59 11.07 -17.66 -1.04
N THR A 60 9.98 -18.45 -1.00
CA THR A 60 8.91 -18.20 -0.01
C THR A 60 9.45 -18.30 1.42
N SER A 61 10.28 -19.29 1.73
CA SER A 61 10.91 -19.41 3.06
C SER A 61 11.75 -18.18 3.42
N LYS A 62 12.47 -17.60 2.45
CA LYS A 62 13.32 -16.42 2.69
C LYS A 62 12.48 -15.16 2.93
N VAL A 63 11.47 -14.92 2.11
CA VAL A 63 10.56 -13.76 2.29
C VAL A 63 9.88 -13.82 3.65
N PHE A 64 9.26 -14.94 3.99
CA PHE A 64 8.55 -15.06 5.27
C PHE A 64 9.51 -15.03 6.46
N SER A 65 10.74 -15.57 6.33
CA SER A 65 11.76 -15.47 7.38
C SER A 65 12.22 -14.03 7.65
N ASP A 66 12.17 -13.13 6.66
CA ASP A 66 12.49 -11.71 6.86
C ASP A 66 11.35 -10.99 7.60
N LEU A 67 10.12 -11.50 7.48
CA LEU A 67 8.93 -11.09 8.22
C LEU A 67 8.75 -11.86 9.54
N GLY A 68 9.80 -12.51 10.04
CA GLY A 68 9.78 -13.31 11.28
C GLY A 68 9.01 -14.63 11.23
N ILE A 69 8.37 -14.99 10.11
CA ILE A 69 7.53 -16.17 9.95
C ILE A 69 8.33 -17.35 9.40
N LYS A 70 8.43 -18.43 10.18
CA LYS A 70 9.16 -19.64 9.77
C LYS A 70 8.30 -20.55 8.89
N LEU A 71 8.68 -20.72 7.63
CA LEU A 71 8.11 -21.74 6.73
C LEU A 71 8.95 -23.02 6.69
N ASN A 72 8.26 -24.13 6.40
CA ASN A 72 8.89 -25.40 6.04
C ASN A 72 9.67 -25.27 4.72
N ARG A 73 10.73 -26.08 4.54
CA ARG A 73 11.68 -25.89 3.43
C ARG A 73 11.11 -26.23 2.05
N THR A 74 10.16 -27.16 1.90
CA THR A 74 9.71 -27.65 0.59
C THR A 74 8.27 -27.23 0.30
N SER A 75 7.92 -27.02 -0.97
CA SER A 75 6.57 -26.62 -1.38
C SER A 75 5.50 -27.62 -0.86
N SER A 76 5.78 -28.92 -0.91
CA SER A 76 4.87 -29.95 -0.40
C SER A 76 4.69 -29.92 1.12
N SER A 77 5.68 -29.46 1.89
CA SER A 77 5.59 -29.30 3.36
C SER A 77 5.07 -27.93 3.79
N GLN A 78 5.21 -26.90 2.94
CA GLN A 78 4.50 -25.62 3.09
C GLN A 78 3.00 -25.79 2.82
N TYR A 79 2.59 -26.67 1.92
CA TYR A 79 1.17 -26.94 1.67
C TYR A 79 0.45 -27.59 2.88
N GLN A 80 1.20 -28.20 3.79
CA GLN A 80 0.71 -28.75 5.06
C GLN A 80 0.75 -27.73 6.21
N GLN A 81 1.21 -26.50 5.94
CA GLN A 81 1.36 -25.43 6.93
C GLN A 81 0.33 -24.33 6.66
N GLY A 82 -0.34 -23.86 7.72
CA GLY A 82 -1.37 -22.82 7.62
C GLY A 82 -2.78 -23.34 7.29
N THR A 83 -3.72 -22.40 7.22
CA THR A 83 -5.15 -22.65 6.99
C THR A 83 -5.46 -22.69 5.50
N GLU A 84 -6.39 -23.53 5.05
CA GLU A 84 -6.82 -23.54 3.64
C GLU A 84 -7.58 -22.29 3.25
N VAL A 85 -7.34 -21.80 2.02
CA VAL A 85 -8.00 -20.61 1.47
C VAL A 85 -8.63 -20.93 0.12
N ALA A 86 -9.88 -20.54 -0.07
CA ALA A 86 -10.55 -20.66 -1.36
C ALA A 86 -9.98 -19.63 -2.36
N LYS A 87 -9.95 -19.97 -3.66
CA LYS A 87 -9.36 -19.08 -4.69
C LYS A 87 -10.07 -17.71 -4.82
N SER A 88 -11.32 -17.61 -4.37
CA SER A 88 -12.08 -16.34 -4.26
C SER A 88 -11.64 -15.44 -3.11
N ASP A 89 -11.02 -16.02 -2.08
CA ASP A 89 -10.80 -15.40 -0.76
C ASP A 89 -9.31 -15.11 -0.52
N LEU A 90 -8.53 -15.07 -1.61
CA LEU A 90 -7.08 -14.86 -1.61
C LEU A 90 -6.73 -13.46 -1.11
N GLN A 91 -5.85 -13.41 -0.12
CA GLN A 91 -5.29 -12.21 0.48
C GLN A 91 -3.78 -12.18 0.25
N VAL A 92 -3.20 -10.99 0.22
CA VAL A 92 -1.76 -10.80 0.04
C VAL A 92 -1.00 -11.60 1.10
N GLY A 93 0.03 -12.34 0.68
CA GLY A 93 0.74 -13.26 1.56
C GLY A 93 0.15 -14.68 1.65
N ASP A 94 -0.95 -14.98 0.98
CA ASP A 94 -1.35 -16.38 0.80
C ASP A 94 -0.35 -17.13 -0.08
N LEU A 95 0.07 -18.31 0.37
CA LEU A 95 0.89 -19.21 -0.42
C LEU A 95 0.01 -19.95 -1.44
N LEU A 96 0.36 -19.86 -2.72
CA LEU A 96 -0.36 -20.50 -3.82
C LEU A 96 0.43 -21.70 -4.32
N PHE A 97 -0.23 -22.84 -4.51
CA PHE A 97 0.44 -24.11 -4.82
C PHE A 97 -0.01 -24.69 -6.15
N PHE A 98 0.95 -25.28 -6.88
CA PHE A 98 0.73 -25.72 -8.26
C PHE A 98 1.38 -27.09 -8.57
N ASN A 99 0.79 -27.79 -9.53
CA ASN A 99 1.35 -28.97 -10.20
C ASN A 99 2.01 -28.57 -11.52
N THR A 100 3.32 -28.30 -11.47
CA THR A 100 4.16 -28.00 -12.64
C THR A 100 4.95 -29.20 -13.17
N SER A 101 5.15 -30.24 -12.35
CA SER A 101 5.93 -31.45 -12.70
C SER A 101 5.09 -32.59 -13.30
N GLY A 102 3.77 -32.54 -13.17
CA GLY A 102 2.83 -33.59 -13.58
C GLY A 102 2.23 -34.37 -12.41
N SER A 103 2.81 -34.33 -11.20
CA SER A 103 2.22 -34.97 -10.01
C SER A 103 2.46 -34.19 -8.71
N GLY A 104 1.40 -34.08 -7.90
CA GLY A 104 1.44 -33.50 -6.57
C GLY A 104 1.74 -31.99 -6.53
N ILE A 105 2.14 -31.51 -5.35
CA ILE A 105 2.61 -30.13 -5.12
C ILE A 105 4.07 -30.06 -5.54
N SER A 106 4.37 -29.36 -6.64
CA SER A 106 5.73 -29.21 -7.16
C SER A 106 6.22 -27.76 -7.24
N HIS A 107 5.34 -26.79 -7.03
CA HIS A 107 5.67 -25.36 -7.08
C HIS A 107 4.83 -24.55 -6.09
N VAL A 108 5.38 -23.44 -5.61
CA VAL A 108 4.74 -22.51 -4.67
C VAL A 108 5.07 -21.05 -5.03
N ALA A 109 4.11 -20.16 -4.83
CA ALA A 109 4.21 -18.73 -5.04
C ALA A 109 3.58 -17.95 -3.87
N ILE A 110 3.83 -16.64 -3.79
CA ILE A 110 3.15 -15.74 -2.85
C ILE A 110 2.14 -14.91 -3.65
N TYR A 111 0.88 -14.85 -3.20
CA TYR A 111 -0.12 -13.94 -3.76
C TYR A 111 0.17 -12.50 -3.35
N ILE A 112 0.05 -11.56 -4.30
CA ILE A 112 0.36 -10.14 -4.11
C ILE A 112 -0.77 -9.21 -4.60
N GLY A 113 -2.03 -9.69 -4.53
CA GLY A 113 -3.20 -8.93 -4.97
C GLY A 113 -3.46 -9.01 -6.48
N ASP A 114 -4.62 -8.51 -6.92
CA ASP A 114 -5.02 -8.33 -8.34
C ASP A 114 -4.79 -9.55 -9.27
N GLY A 115 -4.97 -10.77 -8.75
CA GLY A 115 -4.72 -12.00 -9.51
C GLY A 115 -3.23 -12.29 -9.79
N LYS A 116 -2.31 -11.57 -9.16
CA LYS A 116 -0.86 -11.67 -9.35
C LYS A 116 -0.18 -12.47 -8.26
N MET A 117 0.94 -13.06 -8.62
CA MET A 117 1.83 -13.76 -7.69
C MET A 117 3.29 -13.50 -8.01
N ILE A 118 4.14 -13.61 -7.00
CA ILE A 118 5.60 -13.58 -7.12
C ILE A 118 6.17 -14.94 -6.72
N HIS A 119 7.14 -15.44 -7.50
CA HIS A 119 7.74 -16.76 -7.31
C HIS A 119 9.09 -16.89 -8.03
N SER A 120 9.93 -17.83 -7.60
CA SER A 120 11.13 -18.23 -8.34
C SER A 120 10.83 -19.36 -9.32
N GLN A 121 11.13 -19.15 -10.61
CA GLN A 121 10.92 -20.13 -11.69
C GLN A 121 12.15 -20.32 -12.59
N THR A 122 12.31 -21.55 -13.10
CA THR A 122 13.36 -21.91 -14.05
C THR A 122 13.41 -20.95 -15.24
N GLY A 123 14.60 -20.46 -15.59
CA GLY A 123 14.83 -19.57 -16.73
C GLY A 123 14.49 -18.09 -16.52
N LYS A 124 13.70 -17.71 -15.51
CA LYS A 124 13.40 -16.29 -15.19
C LYS A 124 13.78 -15.86 -13.77
N GLY A 125 14.07 -16.80 -12.87
CA GLY A 125 14.31 -16.49 -11.47
C GLY A 125 13.07 -15.97 -10.75
N VAL A 126 13.28 -15.21 -9.68
CA VAL A 126 12.21 -14.53 -8.93
C VAL A 126 11.54 -13.49 -9.82
N SER A 127 10.25 -13.69 -10.11
CA SER A 127 9.49 -12.91 -11.09
C SER A 127 7.99 -12.94 -10.81
N TYR A 128 7.27 -11.99 -11.41
CA TYR A 128 5.81 -11.93 -11.34
C TYR A 128 5.14 -12.84 -12.37
N SER A 129 3.96 -13.33 -12.04
CA SER A 129 3.06 -14.06 -12.96
C SER A 129 1.59 -13.81 -12.60
N ASP A 130 0.71 -14.08 -13.56
CA ASP A 130 -0.73 -14.04 -13.36
C ASP A 130 -1.22 -15.44 -12.93
N VAL A 131 -1.91 -15.52 -11.80
CA VAL A 131 -2.47 -16.77 -11.23
C VAL A 131 -3.62 -17.30 -12.10
N ASN A 132 -4.25 -16.40 -12.86
CA ASN A 132 -5.39 -16.67 -13.73
C ASN A 132 -4.99 -16.79 -15.20
N ASP A 133 -3.68 -16.79 -15.52
CA ASP A 133 -3.18 -17.14 -16.86
C ASP A 133 -3.79 -18.47 -17.32
N PRO A 134 -4.63 -18.48 -18.38
CA PRO A 134 -5.33 -19.68 -18.82
C PRO A 134 -4.38 -20.68 -19.49
N TYR A 135 -3.19 -20.25 -19.96
CA TYR A 135 -2.29 -21.09 -20.72
C TYR A 135 -1.42 -21.97 -19.84
N TYR A 136 -0.89 -21.44 -18.72
CA TYR A 136 0.02 -22.18 -17.85
C TYR A 136 -0.46 -22.30 -16.39
N TRP A 137 -0.73 -21.19 -15.71
CA TRP A 137 -0.90 -21.22 -14.24
C TRP A 137 -2.27 -21.68 -13.77
N SER A 138 -3.36 -21.22 -14.41
CA SER A 138 -4.73 -21.49 -13.95
C SER A 138 -5.05 -22.99 -13.98
N SER A 139 -4.60 -23.72 -15.01
CA SER A 139 -4.78 -25.17 -15.15
C SER A 139 -3.89 -26.02 -14.23
N ARG A 140 -2.92 -25.41 -13.54
CA ARG A 140 -1.97 -26.07 -12.64
C ARG A 140 -2.21 -25.76 -11.17
N TYR A 141 -3.08 -24.80 -10.86
CA TYR A 141 -3.41 -24.40 -9.50
C TYR A 141 -4.07 -25.55 -8.73
N ILE A 142 -3.52 -25.89 -7.55
CA ILE A 142 -4.08 -26.91 -6.65
C ILE A 142 -4.91 -26.25 -5.54
N GLY A 143 -4.38 -25.17 -4.93
CA GLY A 143 -5.00 -24.54 -3.77
C GLY A 143 -4.09 -23.50 -3.12
N ALA A 144 -4.56 -22.91 -2.02
CA ALA A 144 -3.80 -21.91 -1.25
C ALA A 144 -3.78 -22.20 0.25
N LYS A 145 -2.77 -21.65 0.94
CA LYS A 145 -2.63 -21.71 2.40
C LYS A 145 -2.26 -20.34 2.98
N ARG A 146 -2.98 -19.94 4.05
CA ARG A 146 -2.68 -18.77 4.87
C ARG A 146 -1.85 -19.18 6.07
N VAL A 147 -0.60 -18.74 6.11
CA VAL A 147 0.41 -19.16 7.10
C VAL A 147 0.58 -18.17 8.26
N ALA A 148 0.12 -16.93 8.06
CA ALA A 148 -0.05 -15.89 9.07
C ALA A 148 -1.25 -15.02 8.66
N GLN A 149 -1.88 -14.33 9.62
CA GLN A 149 -2.83 -13.27 9.29
C GLN A 149 -2.04 -11.98 9.07
N PHE A 150 -2.12 -11.46 7.86
CA PHE A 150 -1.66 -10.12 7.52
C PHE A 150 -2.89 -9.20 7.58
N ASP A 151 -3.50 -9.10 8.77
CA ASP A 151 -4.83 -8.52 8.97
C ASP A 151 -4.83 -7.01 8.72
N THR A 152 -5.66 -6.57 7.77
CA THR A 152 -5.91 -5.14 7.53
C THR A 152 -6.75 -4.51 8.64
N GLU A 153 -7.67 -5.26 9.26
CA GLU A 153 -8.69 -4.71 10.18
C GLU A 153 -9.14 -5.68 11.30
N GLN A 154 -8.58 -5.55 12.51
CA GLN A 154 -9.27 -5.92 13.76
C GLN A 154 -8.93 -4.95 14.92
N GLN A 155 -9.57 -3.77 14.93
CA GLN A 155 -9.54 -2.90 16.13
C GLN A 155 -10.72 -1.92 16.25
N ALA A 156 -11.93 -2.32 15.84
CA ALA A 156 -13.10 -1.44 15.86
C ALA A 156 -13.85 -1.36 17.20
N GLU A 157 -13.73 -2.37 18.09
CA GLU A 157 -14.66 -2.50 19.24
C GLU A 157 -14.04 -2.29 20.64
N VAL A 158 -12.72 -2.39 20.80
CA VAL A 158 -12.05 -2.17 22.11
C VAL A 158 -11.50 -0.75 22.26
N THR A 159 -12.35 0.24 21.94
CA THR A 159 -12.09 1.63 22.33
C THR A 159 -12.20 1.74 23.85
N LYS A 160 -11.12 2.17 24.54
CA LYS A 160 -11.14 3.28 25.53
C LYS A 160 -9.94 3.43 26.48
N VAL A 161 -9.02 2.45 26.63
CA VAL A 161 -8.09 2.47 27.80
C VAL A 161 -6.60 2.64 27.48
N ALA A 162 -6.12 2.27 26.28
CA ALA A 162 -4.71 2.45 25.89
C ALA A 162 -4.59 3.55 24.82
N ALA A 163 -4.19 4.75 25.23
CA ALA A 163 -3.74 5.82 24.33
C ALA A 163 -2.22 5.70 24.10
N ALA A 164 -1.75 6.14 22.92
CA ALA A 164 -0.34 6.16 22.46
C ALA A 164 0.32 4.76 22.34
N GLU A 165 1.04 4.35 21.30
CA GLU A 165 1.62 4.95 20.08
C GLU A 165 2.15 3.75 19.24
N VAL A 166 2.15 3.60 17.89
CA VAL A 166 1.78 4.39 16.68
C VAL A 166 1.08 3.42 15.66
N LYS A 167 0.74 3.85 14.43
CA LYS A 167 0.40 3.02 13.25
C LYS A 167 0.94 3.63 11.95
N GLU A 168 1.28 2.81 10.96
CA GLU A 168 1.17 3.19 9.54
C GLU A 168 0.73 1.99 8.67
N ALA A 169 0.24 2.27 7.46
CA ALA A 169 -1.08 1.78 7.06
C ALA A 169 -1.23 1.51 5.56
N ALA A 170 -2.04 0.50 5.22
CA ALA A 170 -2.60 0.36 3.88
C ALA A 170 -3.39 1.64 3.54
N ILE A 171 -3.15 2.22 2.35
CA ILE A 171 -3.63 3.57 2.06
C ILE A 171 -5.09 3.54 1.63
N ASP A 172 -5.95 3.87 2.60
CA ASP A 172 -7.40 3.99 2.44
C ASP A 172 -7.77 5.15 1.49
N PHE A 173 -8.22 4.80 0.28
CA PHE A 173 -8.66 5.77 -0.73
C PHE A 173 -10.02 6.42 -0.45
N THR A 174 -10.72 6.03 0.63
CA THR A 174 -11.83 6.83 1.17
C THR A 174 -11.32 8.01 2.02
N VAL A 175 -10.07 7.95 2.48
CA VAL A 175 -9.40 9.00 3.25
C VAL A 175 -8.41 9.79 2.41
N TYR A 176 -7.63 9.15 1.53
CA TYR A 176 -6.53 9.74 0.77
C TYR A 176 -6.81 9.82 -0.73
N ALA A 177 -6.38 10.91 -1.37
CA ALA A 177 -6.64 11.14 -2.78
C ALA A 177 -5.69 10.34 -3.68
N SER A 178 -6.25 9.48 -4.54
CA SER A 178 -5.49 8.78 -5.61
C SER A 178 -5.18 9.71 -6.78
N ARG A 179 -4.13 9.41 -7.55
CA ARG A 179 -3.74 10.18 -8.75
C ARG A 179 -4.86 10.28 -9.78
N ALA A 180 -5.67 9.22 -9.95
CA ALA A 180 -6.85 9.25 -10.82
C ALA A 180 -7.96 10.15 -10.28
N GLU A 181 -8.23 10.10 -8.97
CA GLU A 181 -9.25 10.94 -8.35
C GLU A 181 -8.85 12.43 -8.38
N VAL A 182 -7.58 12.74 -8.13
CA VAL A 182 -7.04 14.11 -8.30
C VAL A 182 -7.20 14.58 -9.75
N ALA A 183 -6.87 13.74 -10.73
CA ALA A 183 -7.07 14.08 -12.14
C ALA A 183 -8.55 14.36 -12.48
N VAL A 184 -9.49 13.60 -11.91
CA VAL A 184 -10.94 13.82 -12.06
C VAL A 184 -11.36 15.16 -11.44
N GLN A 185 -10.95 15.43 -10.20
CA GLN A 185 -11.33 16.67 -9.51
C GLN A 185 -10.74 17.91 -10.17
N ILE A 186 -9.48 17.85 -10.65
CA ILE A 186 -8.86 18.94 -11.41
C ILE A 186 -9.54 19.13 -12.77
N ALA A 187 -9.82 18.05 -13.52
CA ALA A 187 -10.52 18.15 -14.80
C ALA A 187 -11.93 18.77 -14.63
N LYS A 188 -12.64 18.41 -13.55
CA LYS A 188 -13.93 18.98 -13.19
C LYS A 188 -13.81 20.46 -12.77
N ALA A 189 -12.81 20.81 -11.96
CA ALA A 189 -12.57 22.18 -11.49
C ALA A 189 -12.23 23.16 -12.61
N LEU A 190 -11.50 22.69 -13.63
CA LEU A 190 -11.14 23.45 -14.83
C LEU A 190 -12.17 23.33 -15.97
N ASN A 191 -13.26 22.57 -15.77
CA ASN A 191 -14.30 22.31 -16.77
C ASN A 191 -13.74 21.78 -18.11
N LEU A 192 -12.84 20.79 -18.05
CA LEU A 192 -12.20 20.20 -19.22
C LEU A 192 -13.13 19.22 -19.96
N ASP A 193 -12.98 19.17 -21.29
CA ASP A 193 -13.51 18.07 -22.09
C ASP A 193 -12.76 16.76 -21.76
N THR A 194 -13.50 15.73 -21.40
CA THR A 194 -13.00 14.39 -21.03
C THR A 194 -13.54 13.29 -21.95
N SER A 195 -14.07 13.67 -23.13
CA SER A 195 -14.60 12.75 -24.14
C SER A 195 -13.49 11.91 -24.82
N ASP A 196 -12.32 12.50 -25.06
CA ASP A 196 -11.14 11.79 -25.54
C ASP A 196 -10.51 10.97 -24.41
N LYS A 197 -10.52 9.65 -24.56
CA LYS A 197 -9.98 8.69 -23.58
C LYS A 197 -8.63 8.10 -23.98
N ASN A 198 -8.03 8.59 -25.07
CA ASN A 198 -6.73 8.12 -25.50
C ASN A 198 -5.64 8.73 -24.61
N THR A 199 -4.84 7.88 -23.98
CA THR A 199 -3.67 8.32 -23.22
C THR A 199 -2.41 7.72 -23.83
N SER A 200 -1.27 8.36 -23.59
CA SER A 200 0.05 7.78 -23.83
C SER A 200 0.51 6.84 -22.70
N PHE A 201 -0.30 6.67 -21.64
CA PHE A 201 0.12 5.94 -20.45
C PHE A 201 -0.15 4.43 -20.59
N ALA A 202 0.89 3.62 -20.37
CA ALA A 202 0.86 2.18 -20.62
C ALA A 202 -0.15 1.40 -19.74
N ASP A 203 -0.55 1.97 -18.61
CA ASP A 203 -1.48 1.42 -17.63
C ASP A 203 -2.90 2.00 -17.70
N VAL A 204 -3.14 3.06 -18.48
CA VAL A 204 -4.46 3.72 -18.60
C VAL A 204 -5.12 3.41 -19.93
N LYS A 205 -5.87 2.30 -19.94
CA LYS A 205 -6.68 1.87 -21.10
C LYS A 205 -7.86 2.82 -21.34
N PRO A 206 -8.29 3.07 -22.60
CA PRO A 206 -9.47 3.90 -22.88
C PRO A 206 -10.80 3.40 -22.27
N THR A 207 -10.85 2.14 -21.84
CA THR A 207 -11.99 1.55 -21.10
C THR A 207 -11.99 1.86 -19.60
N TYR A 208 -10.89 2.39 -19.05
CA TYR A 208 -10.82 2.79 -17.65
C TYR A 208 -11.73 4.00 -17.37
N ALA A 209 -12.43 3.99 -16.24
CA ALA A 209 -13.47 4.97 -15.94
C ALA A 209 -12.97 6.43 -16.00
N HIS A 210 -11.74 6.67 -15.52
CA HIS A 210 -11.13 8.00 -15.43
C HIS A 210 -10.18 8.33 -16.59
N ALA A 211 -10.10 7.47 -17.63
CA ALA A 211 -9.16 7.64 -18.74
C ALA A 211 -9.29 9.01 -19.44
N GLY A 212 -10.51 9.53 -19.59
CA GLY A 212 -10.75 10.84 -20.21
C GLY A 212 -10.29 12.02 -19.36
N ALA A 213 -10.47 11.95 -18.04
CA ALA A 213 -9.93 12.97 -17.13
C ALA A 213 -8.40 12.97 -17.13
N ILE A 214 -7.80 11.77 -17.08
CA ILE A 214 -6.35 11.57 -17.14
C ILE A 214 -5.77 12.10 -18.46
N ALA A 215 -6.41 11.79 -19.60
CA ALA A 215 -6.02 12.31 -20.92
C ALA A 215 -6.03 13.86 -20.93
N ALA A 216 -7.13 14.46 -20.44
CA ALA A 216 -7.30 15.92 -20.44
C ALA A 216 -6.24 16.64 -19.60
N VAL A 217 -5.99 16.20 -18.35
CA VAL A 217 -5.00 16.88 -17.48
C VAL A 217 -3.55 16.63 -17.93
N ALA A 218 -3.26 15.47 -18.53
CA ALA A 218 -1.93 15.19 -19.10
C ALA A 218 -1.65 16.02 -20.36
N LYS A 219 -2.67 16.24 -21.21
CA LYS A 219 -2.56 17.09 -22.41
C LYS A 219 -2.26 18.56 -22.08
N LEU A 220 -2.64 19.03 -20.89
CA LEU A 220 -2.30 20.34 -20.35
C LEU A 220 -0.97 20.38 -19.57
N GLY A 221 -0.24 19.26 -19.47
CA GLY A 221 1.02 19.17 -18.73
C GLY A 221 0.88 19.19 -17.20
N ILE A 222 -0.34 19.19 -16.66
CA ILE A 222 -0.63 19.21 -15.22
C ILE A 222 -0.14 17.91 -14.57
N PHE A 223 -0.30 16.79 -15.28
CA PHE A 223 0.19 15.48 -14.86
C PHE A 223 1.24 14.94 -15.82
N SER A 224 2.23 14.26 -15.24
CA SER A 224 3.23 13.46 -15.94
C SER A 224 3.12 12.00 -15.48
N GLY A 225 3.51 11.08 -16.36
CA GLY A 225 3.73 9.69 -15.99
C GLY A 225 5.06 9.50 -15.26
N ASP A 226 5.33 8.28 -14.82
CA ASP A 226 6.65 7.86 -14.38
C ASP A 226 7.61 7.61 -15.56
N ASP A 227 8.87 7.29 -15.25
CA ASP A 227 9.92 7.02 -16.24
C ASP A 227 9.62 5.81 -17.16
N ASN A 228 8.65 4.97 -16.79
CA ASN A 228 8.17 3.84 -17.58
C ASN A 228 6.93 4.19 -18.43
N GLY A 229 6.52 5.46 -18.45
CA GLY A 229 5.33 5.92 -19.15
C GLY A 229 4.02 5.43 -18.52
N LYS A 230 3.97 5.16 -17.22
CA LYS A 230 2.73 4.83 -16.50
C LYS A 230 2.18 6.04 -15.77
N PHE A 231 0.85 6.14 -15.68
CA PHE A 231 0.18 7.15 -14.89
C PHE A 231 0.13 6.79 -13.41
N ASN A 232 0.09 5.50 -13.07
CA ASN A 232 -0.13 4.94 -11.73
C ASN A 232 -1.43 5.47 -11.08
N PRO A 233 -2.62 5.19 -11.67
CA PRO A 233 -3.89 5.83 -11.31
C PRO A 233 -4.32 5.60 -9.86
N SER A 234 -4.03 4.41 -9.32
CA SER A 234 -4.37 4.03 -7.95
C SER A 234 -3.36 4.48 -6.91
N SER A 235 -2.22 5.09 -7.27
CA SER A 235 -1.27 5.54 -6.25
C SER A 235 -1.78 6.83 -5.58
N PRO A 236 -1.63 6.97 -4.25
CA PRO A 236 -1.96 8.21 -3.54
C PRO A 236 -0.97 9.33 -3.87
N MET A 237 -1.33 10.57 -3.54
CA MET A 237 -0.47 11.73 -3.77
C MET A 237 -0.04 12.41 -2.47
N THR A 238 1.25 12.75 -2.38
CA THR A 238 1.77 13.56 -1.27
C THR A 238 1.33 15.02 -1.40
N ARG A 239 1.37 15.75 -0.28
CA ARG A 239 1.07 17.19 -0.24
C ARG A 239 1.99 18.00 -1.17
N ALA A 240 3.27 17.62 -1.31
CA ALA A 240 4.19 18.22 -2.28
C ALA A 240 3.77 17.98 -3.74
N GLN A 241 3.32 16.76 -4.07
CA GLN A 241 2.82 16.44 -5.41
C GLN A 241 1.54 17.21 -5.74
N ILE A 242 0.62 17.35 -4.78
CA ILE A 242 -0.58 18.16 -4.97
C ILE A 242 -0.25 19.66 -5.09
N ALA A 243 0.74 20.17 -4.37
CA ALA A 243 1.17 21.56 -4.52
C ALA A 243 1.58 21.86 -5.97
N LYS A 244 2.43 21.02 -6.58
CA LYS A 244 2.78 21.14 -8.01
C LYS A 244 1.55 21.06 -8.90
N VAL A 245 0.66 20.08 -8.69
CA VAL A 245 -0.56 19.92 -9.51
C VAL A 245 -1.42 21.17 -9.46
N LEU A 246 -1.64 21.78 -8.28
CA LEU A 246 -2.46 22.98 -8.14
C LEU A 246 -1.81 24.21 -8.81
N VAL A 247 -0.50 24.40 -8.64
CA VAL A 247 0.23 25.50 -9.28
C VAL A 247 0.11 25.42 -10.80
N VAL A 248 0.36 24.23 -11.38
CA VAL A 248 0.29 24.04 -12.84
C VAL A 248 -1.15 24.08 -13.35
N ALA A 249 -2.12 23.50 -12.62
CA ALA A 249 -3.52 23.45 -13.03
C ALA A 249 -4.19 24.83 -13.06
N PHE A 250 -3.88 25.69 -12.08
CA PHE A 250 -4.51 27.00 -11.95
C PHE A 250 -3.63 28.17 -12.40
N GLY A 251 -2.39 27.91 -12.83
CA GLY A 251 -1.45 28.95 -13.26
C GLY A 251 -1.11 29.90 -12.10
N LEU A 252 -0.82 29.34 -10.92
CA LEU A 252 -0.58 30.13 -9.72
C LEU A 252 0.85 30.70 -9.72
N GLU A 253 0.98 31.98 -9.37
CA GLU A 253 2.26 32.65 -9.15
C GLU A 253 2.38 33.12 -7.69
N HIS A 254 3.57 33.52 -7.27
CA HIS A 254 3.80 34.02 -5.90
C HIS A 254 2.97 35.27 -5.58
N GLN A 255 2.32 35.28 -4.42
CA GLN A 255 1.58 36.44 -3.91
C GLN A 255 2.28 37.04 -2.68
N GLY A 256 2.99 38.15 -2.88
CA GLY A 256 3.74 38.79 -1.80
C GLY A 256 5.01 38.02 -1.44
N ASP A 257 5.27 37.86 -0.14
CA ASP A 257 6.51 37.28 0.37
C ASP A 257 6.62 35.76 0.14
N VAL A 258 7.87 35.28 0.11
CA VAL A 258 8.17 33.84 0.02
C VAL A 258 7.84 33.17 1.36
N MET A 259 6.90 32.23 1.33
CA MET A 259 6.46 31.46 2.49
C MET A 259 7.33 30.21 2.67
N THR A 260 7.87 29.99 3.86
CA THR A 260 8.70 28.82 4.18
C THR A 260 8.05 27.98 5.29
N PHE A 261 8.44 26.70 5.36
CA PHE A 261 7.97 25.74 6.36
C PHE A 261 9.17 25.00 6.96
N ALA A 262 9.11 24.70 8.26
CA ALA A 262 10.27 24.21 9.01
C ALA A 262 10.78 22.82 8.56
N ASP A 263 9.93 22.01 7.93
CA ASP A 263 10.26 20.70 7.39
C ASP A 263 10.66 20.71 5.91
N VAL A 264 10.45 21.79 5.16
CA VAL A 264 10.70 21.84 3.71
C VAL A 264 12.11 22.36 3.42
N PRO A 265 13.04 21.54 2.90
CA PRO A 265 14.40 22.00 2.59
C PRO A 265 14.41 23.02 1.44
N GLU A 266 15.27 24.05 1.52
CA GLU A 266 15.38 25.10 0.49
C GLU A 266 15.58 24.53 -0.93
N ASN A 267 16.34 23.44 -1.07
CA ASN A 267 16.67 22.79 -2.34
C ASN A 267 15.77 21.58 -2.68
N TYR A 268 14.63 21.39 -2.01
CA TYR A 268 13.69 20.31 -2.35
C TYR A 268 12.89 20.66 -3.61
N TRP A 269 12.60 19.64 -4.43
CA TRP A 269 12.03 19.84 -5.78
C TRP A 269 10.67 20.56 -5.80
N ALA A 270 9.93 20.53 -4.68
CA ALA A 270 8.62 21.16 -4.56
C ALA A 270 8.62 22.47 -3.77
N THR A 271 9.76 22.97 -3.29
CA THR A 271 9.82 24.11 -2.37
C THR A 271 9.13 25.35 -2.93
N GLU A 272 9.37 25.67 -4.21
CA GLU A 272 8.69 26.76 -4.91
C GLU A 272 7.17 26.53 -5.00
N TYR A 273 6.72 25.34 -5.43
CA TYR A 273 5.28 25.03 -5.52
C TYR A 273 4.57 25.12 -4.17
N ILE A 274 5.21 24.63 -3.10
CA ILE A 274 4.71 24.70 -1.73
C ILE A 274 4.59 26.16 -1.27
N SER A 275 5.61 26.98 -1.57
CA SER A 275 5.63 28.40 -1.24
C SER A 275 4.56 29.19 -2.00
N ILE A 276 4.38 28.90 -3.29
CA ILE A 276 3.31 29.50 -4.11
C ILE A 276 1.95 29.21 -3.50
N ILE A 277 1.58 27.95 -3.24
CA ILE A 277 0.23 27.66 -2.69
C ILE A 277 0.01 28.24 -1.28
N ALA A 278 1.08 28.40 -0.48
CA ALA A 278 1.01 29.05 0.82
C ALA A 278 0.82 30.57 0.70
N SER A 279 1.58 31.23 -0.17
CA SER A 279 1.45 32.68 -0.44
C SER A 279 0.06 33.05 -0.98
N ASN A 280 -0.55 32.14 -1.75
CA ASN A 280 -1.93 32.27 -2.25
C ASN A 280 -3.02 31.90 -1.23
N GLY A 281 -2.67 31.63 0.04
CA GLY A 281 -3.63 31.31 1.10
C GLY A 281 -4.37 29.96 0.94
N ILE A 282 -3.95 29.11 0.01
CA ILE A 282 -4.55 27.79 -0.22
C ILE A 282 -4.32 26.88 1.01
N THR A 283 -3.18 27.06 1.68
CA THR A 283 -2.75 26.30 2.85
C THR A 283 -1.93 27.18 3.80
N ALA A 284 -2.14 27.03 5.10
CA ALA A 284 -1.29 27.63 6.14
C ALA A 284 -0.23 26.65 6.68
N GLY A 285 -0.13 25.45 6.08
CA GLY A 285 0.64 24.34 6.66
C GLY A 285 -0.12 23.64 7.79
N LYS A 286 0.62 23.20 8.81
CA LYS A 286 0.17 22.58 10.05
C LYS A 286 0.51 23.51 11.22
N ASP A 287 -0.22 23.41 12.33
CA ASP A 287 -0.10 24.32 13.48
C ASP A 287 1.31 24.36 14.13
N ASN A 288 2.16 23.38 13.84
CA ASN A 288 3.56 23.31 14.27
C ASN A 288 4.56 24.03 13.35
N GLY A 289 4.11 24.70 12.29
CA GLY A 289 4.97 25.39 11.32
C GLY A 289 5.53 24.48 10.20
N ASN A 290 5.12 23.21 10.16
CA ASN A 290 5.48 22.29 9.08
C ASN A 290 4.45 22.34 7.95
N PHE A 291 4.88 22.00 6.74
CA PHE A 291 3.98 21.73 5.63
C PHE A 291 3.48 20.27 5.63
N GLY A 292 4.31 19.31 6.04
CA GLY A 292 4.06 17.87 5.91
C GLY A 292 4.23 17.41 4.46
N TYR A 293 5.37 17.69 3.85
CA TYR A 293 5.52 17.63 2.38
C TYR A 293 5.41 16.22 1.76
N ASP A 294 5.92 15.20 2.44
CA ASP A 294 5.78 13.79 2.04
C ASP A 294 4.51 13.12 2.60
N GLU A 295 3.73 13.78 3.47
CA GLU A 295 2.45 13.23 3.98
C GLU A 295 1.42 13.12 2.84
N MET A 296 0.67 12.01 2.81
CA MET A 296 -0.40 11.79 1.83
C MET A 296 -1.55 12.79 2.04
N LEU A 297 -2.04 13.42 0.96
CA LEU A 297 -3.12 14.38 1.06
C LEU A 297 -4.47 13.67 1.23
N LYS A 298 -5.24 14.10 2.24
CA LYS A 298 -6.60 13.59 2.44
C LYS A 298 -7.56 14.13 1.37
N ILE A 299 -8.52 13.32 0.94
CA ILE A 299 -9.53 13.67 -0.08
C ILE A 299 -10.30 14.96 0.29
N SER A 300 -10.66 15.14 1.56
CA SER A 300 -11.34 16.35 2.08
C SER A 300 -10.44 17.60 2.09
N GLN A 301 -9.12 17.42 2.17
CA GLN A 301 -8.17 18.53 2.04
C GLN A 301 -7.98 18.92 0.57
N LEU A 302 -8.04 17.95 -0.36
CA LEU A 302 -7.97 18.21 -1.80
C LEU A 302 -9.12 19.12 -2.25
N GLU A 303 -10.36 18.80 -1.87
CA GLU A 303 -11.53 19.63 -2.18
C GLU A 303 -11.35 21.07 -1.68
N THR A 304 -10.88 21.22 -0.43
CA THR A 304 -10.61 22.52 0.20
C THR A 304 -9.52 23.29 -0.58
N PHE A 305 -8.46 22.62 -1.01
CA PHE A 305 -7.37 23.25 -1.76
C PHE A 305 -7.83 23.68 -3.16
N ILE A 306 -8.60 22.84 -3.85
CA ILE A 306 -9.16 23.15 -5.18
C ILE A 306 -10.11 24.36 -5.10
N GLU A 307 -11.01 24.42 -4.12
CA GLU A 307 -11.93 25.56 -3.98
C GLU A 307 -11.22 26.87 -3.63
N ARG A 308 -10.10 26.83 -2.89
CA ARG A 308 -9.25 28.00 -2.66
C ARG A 308 -8.49 28.41 -3.93
N ALA A 309 -7.87 27.46 -4.63
CA ALA A 309 -7.16 27.74 -5.88
C ALA A 309 -8.06 28.40 -6.95
N LYS A 310 -9.32 27.95 -7.05
CA LYS A 310 -10.36 28.55 -7.92
C LYS A 310 -10.77 29.99 -7.54
N GLN A 311 -10.36 30.51 -6.37
CA GLN A 311 -10.67 31.86 -5.91
C GLN A 311 -9.51 32.84 -6.10
N VAL A 312 -8.27 32.35 -6.29
CA VAL A 312 -7.08 33.19 -6.49
C VAL A 312 -7.19 34.06 -7.74
N ASN A 313 -7.74 33.50 -8.83
CA ASN A 313 -7.79 34.13 -10.15
C ASN A 313 -9.20 34.66 -10.51
N LYS A 314 -9.93 35.21 -9.52
CA LYS A 314 -11.27 35.81 -9.69
C LYS A 314 -11.32 37.27 -9.27
#